data_AF-A0A9E2F8V3-F1
#
_entry.id   AF-A0A9E2F8V3-F1
#
_cell.length_a   1.000
_cell.length_b   1.000
_cell.length_c   1.000
_cell.angle_alpha   90.00
_cell.angle_beta   90.00
_cell.angle_gamma   90.00
#
_symmetry.space_group_name_H-M   'P 1'
#
loop_
_entity.id
_entity.type
_entity.pdbx_description
1 polymer ?
#
loop_
_entity_poly.entity_id
_entity_poly.type
_entity_poly.pdbx_seq_one_letter_code
_entity_poly.pdbx_strand_id
1 'polypeptide(L)'
;MKKNERDLSCAAVSEKLLSLYDQQKLEYIDSGLAGHLDSCAACRQEYEELLCLHETLAASEVADPGEDYWVNFLPKLRWRMDREGKPGPRSDFAWIPSMGLAVLLIMALLKSPTPVAPPTWYTDVYQKYSSDIASQLWQSNVAVYSRETTSNDTSSTEGYLSDSDLDVIEELCTPTKYTSNDPVDQLLDLDNDTLEELFKQLKDRPIIKSS
;
A
#
# COMPACT_ATOMS: atom_id res chain seq x y z
N MET A 1 -42.86 16.07 22.50
CA MET A 1 -42.02 17.12 21.86
C MET A 1 -41.31 16.47 20.68
N LYS A 2 -41.79 16.69 19.46
CA LYS A 2 -41.09 16.27 18.24
C LYS A 2 -39.84 17.16 18.16
N LYS A 3 -38.64 16.58 18.25
CA LYS A 3 -37.42 17.32 17.91
C LYS A 3 -37.63 17.87 16.50
N ASN A 4 -37.58 19.19 16.35
CA ASN A 4 -37.60 19.80 15.03
C ASN A 4 -36.39 19.22 14.28
N GLU A 5 -36.63 18.43 13.23
CA GLU A 5 -35.63 17.97 12.25
C GLU A 5 -35.01 19.15 11.46
N ARG A 6 -35.10 20.39 11.96
CA ARG A 6 -34.80 21.62 11.23
C ARG A 6 -33.39 22.15 11.40
N ASP A 7 -32.59 21.58 12.30
CA ASP A 7 -31.25 22.08 12.58
C ASP A 7 -30.20 21.00 12.24
N LEU A 8 -30.19 20.56 10.99
CA LEU A 8 -28.99 19.91 10.45
C LEU A 8 -27.87 20.96 10.41
N SER A 9 -26.74 20.65 11.03
CA SER A 9 -25.54 21.49 10.90
C SER A 9 -24.96 21.35 9.50
N CYS A 10 -24.25 22.38 9.00
CA CYS A 10 -23.61 22.31 7.69
C CYS A 10 -22.66 21.11 7.57
N ALA A 11 -21.97 20.74 8.66
CA ALA A 11 -21.11 19.56 8.71
C ALA A 11 -21.89 18.24 8.51
N ALA A 12 -23.05 18.09 9.17
CA ALA A 12 -23.90 16.92 9.00
C ALA A 12 -24.51 16.84 7.59
N VAL A 13 -24.77 18.01 6.97
CA VAL A 13 -25.24 18.10 5.59
C VAL A 13 -24.14 17.66 4.61
N SER A 14 -22.93 18.18 4.75
CA SER A 14 -21.78 17.81 3.90
C SER A 14 -21.48 16.31 3.99
N GLU A 15 -21.40 15.75 5.21
CA GLU A 15 -21.19 14.31 5.41
C GLU A 15 -22.30 13.47 4.74
N LYS A 16 -23.54 13.94 4.82
CA LYS A 16 -24.68 13.27 4.21
C LYS A 16 -24.69 13.38 2.68
N LEU A 17 -24.30 14.53 2.12
CA LEU A 17 -24.15 14.73 0.68
C LEU A 17 -23.08 13.78 0.12
N LEU A 18 -21.93 13.66 0.78
CA LEU A 18 -20.88 12.72 0.42
C LEU A 18 -21.37 11.27 0.49
N SER A 19 -22.09 10.90 1.55
CA SER A 19 -22.68 9.56 1.66
C SER A 19 -23.69 9.24 0.54
N LEU A 20 -24.47 10.24 0.10
CA LEU A 20 -25.39 10.10 -1.04
C LEU A 20 -24.64 9.99 -2.36
N TYR A 21 -23.55 10.74 -2.53
CA TYR A 21 -22.66 10.66 -3.70
C TYR A 21 -22.04 9.27 -3.83
N ASP A 22 -21.47 8.73 -2.76
CA ASP A 22 -20.86 7.39 -2.72
C ASP A 22 -21.87 6.28 -3.06
N GLN A 23 -23.12 6.46 -2.65
CA GLN A 23 -24.22 5.53 -2.94
C GLN A 23 -24.84 5.73 -4.32
N GLN A 24 -24.40 6.73 -5.10
CA GLN A 24 -25.01 7.15 -6.37
C GLN A 24 -26.51 7.47 -6.22
N LYS A 25 -26.88 8.17 -5.14
CA LYS A 25 -28.27 8.52 -4.77
C LYS A 25 -28.50 10.03 -4.57
N LEU A 26 -27.73 10.87 -5.26
CA LEU A 26 -27.88 12.33 -5.20
C LEU A 26 -29.27 12.83 -5.64
N GLU A 27 -30.02 12.03 -6.39
CA GLU A 27 -31.40 12.31 -6.79
C GLU A 27 -32.42 12.17 -5.63
N TYR A 28 -32.07 11.42 -4.58
CA TYR A 28 -32.95 11.11 -3.45
C TYR A 28 -32.64 11.98 -2.23
N ILE A 29 -32.89 13.28 -2.34
CA ILE A 29 -32.79 14.22 -1.21
C ILE A 29 -34.07 14.14 -0.36
N ASP A 30 -33.92 13.93 0.95
CA ASP A 30 -35.05 14.05 1.87
C ASP A 30 -35.44 15.50 2.17
N SER A 31 -36.67 15.69 2.68
CA SER A 31 -37.21 17.02 2.94
C SER A 31 -36.41 17.87 3.92
N GLY A 32 -35.68 17.25 4.86
CA GLY A 32 -34.86 17.98 5.83
C GLY A 32 -33.60 18.54 5.18
N LEU A 33 -32.93 17.72 4.37
CA LEU A 33 -31.77 18.13 3.60
C LEU A 33 -32.16 19.18 2.55
N ALA A 34 -33.27 18.99 1.82
CA ALA A 34 -33.78 19.98 0.87
C ALA A 34 -34.02 21.35 1.52
N GLY A 35 -34.68 21.39 2.68
CA GLY A 35 -34.90 22.64 3.42
C GLY A 35 -33.62 23.33 3.88
N HIS A 36 -32.56 22.56 4.17
CA HIS A 36 -31.25 23.14 4.47
C HIS A 36 -30.57 23.71 3.22
N LEU A 37 -30.60 22.99 2.09
CA LEU A 37 -30.03 23.47 0.82
C LEU A 37 -30.74 24.75 0.33
N ASP A 38 -32.04 24.88 0.58
CA ASP A 38 -32.79 26.10 0.25
C ASP A 38 -32.35 27.33 1.09
N SER A 39 -31.89 27.11 2.31
CA SER A 39 -31.53 28.17 3.26
C SER A 39 -30.02 28.45 3.36
N CYS A 40 -29.17 27.49 2.99
CA CYS A 40 -27.71 27.58 3.09
C CYS A 40 -27.06 27.55 1.71
N ALA A 41 -26.65 28.71 1.22
CA ALA A 41 -26.04 28.85 -0.11
C ALA A 41 -24.74 28.04 -0.28
N ALA A 42 -23.93 27.90 0.78
CA ALA A 42 -22.69 27.13 0.73
C ALA A 42 -22.95 25.63 0.51
N CYS A 43 -23.87 25.04 1.28
CA CYS A 43 -24.24 23.63 1.11
C CYS A 43 -24.94 23.37 -0.23
N ARG A 44 -25.69 24.34 -0.76
CA ARG A 44 -26.27 24.25 -2.10
C ARG A 44 -25.20 24.22 -3.18
N GLN A 45 -24.19 25.08 -3.08
CA GLN A 45 -23.06 25.08 -4.02
C GLN A 45 -22.32 23.73 -4.00
N GLU A 46 -22.04 23.19 -2.81
CA GLU A 46 -21.43 21.87 -2.67
C GLU A 46 -22.27 20.76 -3.33
N TYR A 47 -23.60 20.80 -3.18
CA TYR A 47 -24.50 19.88 -3.85
C TYR A 47 -24.46 20.00 -5.38
N GLU A 48 -24.48 21.22 -5.92
CA GLU A 48 -24.38 21.49 -7.36
C GLU A 48 -23.03 21.03 -7.93
N GLU A 49 -21.94 21.23 -7.19
CA GLU A 49 -20.60 20.74 -7.55
C GLU A 49 -20.56 19.21 -7.61
N LEU A 50 -21.14 18.52 -6.62
CA LEU A 50 -21.23 17.06 -6.60
C LEU A 50 -22.10 16.52 -7.74
N LEU A 51 -23.20 17.18 -8.09
CA LEU A 51 -24.02 16.82 -9.25
C LEU A 51 -23.25 16.99 -10.55
N CYS A 52 -22.59 18.13 -10.74
CA CYS A 52 -21.78 18.41 -11.92
C CYS A 52 -20.64 17.38 -12.08
N LEU A 53 -19.97 17.03 -10.97
CA LEU A 53 -18.96 15.99 -10.96
C LEU A 53 -19.54 14.62 -11.35
N HIS A 54 -20.69 14.26 -10.79
CA HIS A 54 -21.37 13.01 -11.12
C HIS A 54 -21.72 12.92 -12.61
N GLU A 55 -22.31 13.97 -13.18
CA GLU A 55 -22.65 14.05 -14.60
C GLU A 55 -21.41 14.00 -15.49
N THR A 56 -20.33 14.68 -15.11
CA THR A 56 -19.07 14.69 -15.86
C THR A 56 -18.44 13.30 -15.89
N LEU A 57 -18.40 12.60 -14.75
CA LEU A 57 -17.90 11.23 -14.68
C LEU A 57 -18.80 10.25 -15.44
N ALA A 58 -20.11 10.42 -15.37
CA ALA A 58 -21.06 9.58 -16.11
C ALA A 58 -20.97 9.79 -17.63
N ALA A 59 -20.67 11.01 -18.09
CA ALA A 59 -20.47 11.32 -19.50
C ALA A 59 -19.09 10.92 -20.03
N SER A 60 -18.11 10.70 -19.14
CA SER A 60 -16.78 10.28 -19.56
C SER A 60 -16.80 8.85 -20.12
N GLU A 61 -16.52 8.72 -21.42
CA GLU A 61 -16.23 7.42 -22.01
C GLU A 61 -14.89 6.91 -21.47
N VAL A 62 -14.94 5.91 -20.60
CA VAL A 62 -13.75 5.20 -20.16
C VAL A 62 -13.34 4.26 -21.29
N ALA A 63 -12.11 4.45 -21.81
CA ALA A 63 -11.56 3.56 -22.82
C ALA A 63 -11.54 2.12 -22.29
N ASP A 64 -12.00 1.17 -23.12
CA ASP A 64 -11.92 -0.25 -22.78
C ASP A 64 -10.43 -0.65 -22.64
N PRO A 65 -9.99 -1.11 -21.45
CA PRO A 65 -8.60 -1.51 -21.24
C PRO A 65 -8.21 -2.78 -22.01
N GLY A 66 -9.18 -3.44 -22.65
CA GLY A 66 -8.97 -4.63 -23.47
C GLY A 66 -8.98 -5.94 -22.68
N GLU A 67 -9.09 -7.06 -23.39
CA GLU A 67 -9.22 -8.40 -22.81
C GLU A 67 -8.02 -8.78 -21.91
N ASP A 68 -6.81 -8.43 -22.34
CA ASP A 68 -5.57 -8.74 -21.61
C ASP A 68 -5.54 -8.13 -20.20
N TYR A 69 -6.10 -6.93 -20.02
CA TYR A 69 -6.20 -6.31 -18.69
C TYR A 69 -7.05 -7.18 -17.75
N TRP A 70 -8.23 -7.61 -18.21
CA TRP A 70 -9.17 -8.38 -17.40
C TRP A 70 -8.65 -9.78 -17.06
N VAL A 71 -7.97 -10.43 -18.01
CA VAL A 71 -7.29 -11.73 -17.80
C VAL A 71 -6.29 -11.65 -16.66
N ASN A 72 -5.58 -10.53 -16.52
CA ASN A 72 -4.58 -10.33 -15.48
C ASN A 72 -5.13 -9.73 -14.18
N PHE A 73 -6.20 -8.93 -14.27
CA PHE A 73 -6.78 -8.23 -13.13
C PHE A 73 -7.55 -9.18 -12.21
N LEU A 74 -8.39 -10.06 -12.75
CA LEU A 74 -9.24 -10.95 -11.94
C LEU A 74 -8.45 -11.91 -11.02
N PRO A 75 -7.35 -12.55 -11.48
CA PRO A 75 -6.52 -13.37 -10.60
C PRO A 75 -5.87 -12.56 -9.48
N LYS A 76 -5.38 -11.35 -9.77
CA LYS A 76 -4.78 -10.45 -8.77
C LYS A 76 -5.82 -10.01 -7.73
N LEU A 77 -7.03 -9.66 -8.18
CA LEU A 77 -8.13 -9.28 -7.29
C LEU A 77 -8.52 -10.45 -6.38
N ARG A 78 -8.69 -11.66 -6.93
CA ARG A 78 -8.99 -12.87 -6.14
C ARG A 78 -7.90 -13.14 -5.11
N TRP A 79 -6.63 -13.03 -5.49
CA TRP A 79 -5.52 -13.23 -4.57
C TRP A 79 -5.51 -12.21 -3.43
N ARG A 80 -5.88 -10.94 -3.69
CA ARG A 80 -6.04 -9.92 -2.64
C ARG A 80 -7.20 -10.24 -1.70
N MET A 81 -8.37 -10.57 -2.26
CA MET A 81 -9.54 -10.97 -1.46
C MET A 81 -9.26 -12.22 -0.62
N ASP A 82 -8.50 -13.19 -1.12
CA ASP A 82 -8.13 -14.39 -0.37
C ASP A 82 -7.11 -14.09 0.75
N ARG A 83 -6.28 -13.04 0.59
CA ARG A 83 -5.35 -12.57 1.64
C ARG A 83 -6.05 -11.74 2.71
N GLU A 84 -6.96 -10.85 2.31
CA GLU A 84 -7.63 -9.90 3.20
C GLU A 84 -8.89 -10.49 3.85
N GLY A 85 -9.63 -11.32 3.11
CA GLY A 85 -10.88 -11.95 3.55
C GLY A 85 -10.68 -13.19 4.44
N LYS A 86 -9.46 -13.73 4.49
CA LYS A 86 -9.09 -14.60 5.60
C LYS A 86 -8.73 -13.65 6.74
N PRO A 87 -9.54 -13.55 7.82
CA PRO A 87 -9.03 -12.95 9.04
C PRO A 87 -7.74 -13.71 9.31
N GLY A 88 -6.60 -13.02 9.20
CA GLY A 88 -5.30 -13.66 9.41
C GLY A 88 -5.44 -14.51 10.66
N PRO A 89 -4.95 -15.78 10.66
CA PRO A 89 -5.06 -16.62 11.85
C PRO A 89 -4.60 -15.75 13.00
N ARG A 90 -5.50 -15.42 13.94
CA ARG A 90 -5.19 -14.57 15.09
C ARG A 90 -3.86 -15.08 15.61
N SER A 91 -2.80 -14.29 15.43
CA SER A 91 -1.42 -14.80 15.44
C SER A 91 -1.02 -15.36 16.80
N ASP A 92 -1.91 -15.19 17.78
CA ASP A 92 -1.79 -15.60 19.16
C ASP A 92 -1.86 -17.13 19.35
N PHE A 93 -2.34 -17.91 18.36
CA PHE A 93 -2.49 -19.38 18.54
C PHE A 93 -1.69 -20.26 17.57
N ALA A 94 -1.04 -19.69 16.54
CA ALA A 94 -0.32 -20.48 15.53
C ALA A 94 1.14 -20.84 15.91
N TRP A 95 1.72 -20.20 16.94
CA TRP A 95 3.12 -20.40 17.33
C TRP A 95 3.36 -21.48 18.41
N ILE A 96 2.30 -21.94 19.09
CA ILE A 96 2.43 -22.91 20.18
C ILE A 96 2.92 -24.30 19.69
N PRO A 97 2.41 -24.87 18.57
CA PRO A 97 2.88 -26.18 18.14
C PRO A 97 4.28 -26.16 17.48
N SER A 98 4.72 -25.03 16.91
CA SER A 98 6.03 -24.92 16.26
C SER A 98 7.18 -24.82 17.27
N MET A 99 6.99 -24.15 18.40
CA MET A 99 7.97 -24.12 19.50
C MET A 99 8.24 -25.51 20.06
N GLY A 100 7.19 -26.32 20.26
CA GLY A 100 7.35 -27.70 20.74
C GLY A 100 8.17 -28.57 19.79
N LEU A 101 7.93 -28.44 18.48
CA LEU A 101 8.66 -29.19 17.46
C LEU A 101 10.12 -28.71 17.35
N ALA A 102 10.37 -27.40 17.42
CA ALA A 102 11.73 -26.84 17.42
C ALA A 102 12.55 -27.31 18.63
N VAL A 103 11.96 -27.32 19.83
CA VAL A 103 12.64 -27.80 21.05
C VAL A 103 12.93 -29.31 20.96
N LEU A 104 12.01 -30.11 20.43
CA LEU A 104 12.25 -31.54 20.18
C LEU A 104 13.38 -31.76 19.17
N LEU A 105 13.43 -30.96 18.10
CA LEU A 105 14.49 -31.04 17.09
C LEU A 105 15.85 -30.64 17.67
N ILE A 106 15.90 -29.57 18.47
CA ILE A 106 17.13 -29.13 19.16
C ILE A 106 17.61 -30.20 20.16
N MET A 107 16.71 -30.80 20.95
CA MET A 107 17.08 -31.91 21.84
C MET A 107 17.57 -33.14 21.07
N ALA A 108 16.91 -33.48 19.96
CA ALA A 108 17.34 -34.58 19.10
C ALA A 108 18.73 -34.32 18.49
N LEU A 109 19.00 -33.09 18.06
CA LEU A 109 20.31 -32.67 17.54
C LEU A 109 21.39 -32.71 18.63
N LEU A 110 21.11 -32.17 19.82
CA LEU A 110 22.05 -32.17 20.96
C LEU A 110 22.40 -33.57 21.46
N LYS A 111 21.46 -34.52 21.36
CA LYS A 111 21.65 -35.92 21.75
C LYS A 111 22.18 -36.80 20.62
N SER A 112 22.26 -36.28 19.38
CA SER A 112 22.78 -37.06 18.26
C SER A 112 24.31 -37.19 18.36
N PRO A 113 24.86 -38.41 18.37
CA PRO A 113 26.32 -38.63 18.49
C PRO A 113 27.07 -38.40 17.16
N THR A 114 26.40 -37.91 16.12
CA THR A 114 26.97 -37.75 14.77
C THR A 114 27.13 -36.26 14.44
N PRO A 115 28.33 -35.78 14.05
CA PRO A 115 28.48 -34.43 13.52
C PRO A 115 27.61 -34.31 12.27
N VAL A 116 26.63 -33.41 12.32
CA VAL A 116 25.73 -33.15 11.19
C VAL A 116 26.54 -32.38 10.15
N ALA A 117 27.15 -33.11 9.21
CA ALA A 117 27.71 -32.51 8.01
C ALA A 117 26.57 -31.81 7.25
N PRO A 118 26.81 -30.61 6.67
CA PRO A 118 25.80 -29.97 5.83
C PRO A 118 25.39 -30.96 4.75
N PRO A 119 24.09 -31.05 4.44
CA PRO A 119 23.64 -32.00 3.44
C PRO A 119 24.28 -31.65 2.09
N THR A 120 24.72 -32.65 1.34
CA THR A 120 25.53 -32.47 0.12
C THR A 120 24.83 -31.62 -0.96
N TRP A 121 23.49 -31.59 -0.97
CA TRP A 121 22.75 -30.69 -1.84
C TRP A 121 22.94 -29.21 -1.50
N TYR A 122 23.22 -28.86 -0.25
CA TYR A 122 23.46 -27.48 0.17
C TYR A 122 24.76 -26.93 -0.42
N THR A 123 25.83 -27.74 -0.44
CA THR A 123 27.10 -27.33 -1.06
C THR A 123 26.97 -27.20 -2.57
N ASP A 124 26.25 -28.11 -3.24
CA ASP A 124 26.07 -28.10 -4.69
C ASP A 124 25.21 -26.90 -5.15
N VAL A 125 24.15 -26.58 -4.41
CA VAL A 125 23.30 -25.42 -4.70
C VAL A 125 24.05 -24.12 -4.44
N TYR A 126 24.78 -23.99 -3.32
CA TYR A 126 25.51 -22.76 -3.01
C TYR A 126 26.63 -22.48 -4.02
N GLN A 127 27.36 -23.51 -4.47
CA GLN A 127 28.36 -23.36 -5.53
C GLN A 127 27.73 -23.00 -6.88
N LYS A 128 26.57 -23.57 -7.22
CA LYS A 128 25.89 -23.29 -8.48
C LYS A 128 25.31 -21.87 -8.54
N TYR A 129 24.72 -21.37 -7.46
CA TYR A 129 24.08 -20.05 -7.45
C TYR A 129 25.06 -18.90 -7.22
N SER A 130 26.14 -19.11 -6.47
CA SER A 130 27.11 -18.03 -6.21
C SER A 130 27.88 -17.58 -7.45
N SER A 131 28.10 -18.47 -8.42
CA SER A 131 28.76 -18.15 -9.69
C SER A 131 27.80 -17.51 -10.71
N ASP A 132 26.55 -17.98 -10.79
CA ASP A 132 25.55 -17.48 -11.74
C ASP A 132 25.01 -16.09 -11.34
N ILE A 133 24.75 -15.86 -10.05
CA ILE A 133 24.17 -14.58 -9.59
C ILE A 133 25.21 -13.44 -9.69
N ALA A 134 26.47 -13.70 -9.36
CA ALA A 134 27.52 -12.70 -9.44
C ALA A 134 27.78 -12.25 -10.88
N SER A 135 27.66 -13.16 -11.86
CA SER A 135 27.88 -12.83 -13.28
C SER A 135 26.68 -12.12 -13.92
N GLN A 136 25.44 -12.47 -13.57
CA GLN A 136 24.24 -11.78 -14.07
C GLN A 136 24.13 -10.34 -13.55
N LEU A 137 24.36 -10.11 -12.25
CA LEU A 137 24.29 -8.77 -11.67
C LEU A 137 25.37 -7.83 -12.21
N TRP A 138 26.55 -8.36 -12.53
CA TRP A 138 27.60 -7.57 -13.19
C TRP A 138 27.22 -7.19 -14.62
N GLN A 139 26.60 -8.08 -15.39
CA GLN A 139 26.21 -7.78 -16.77
C GLN A 139 25.04 -6.79 -16.86
N SER A 140 24.06 -6.86 -15.96
CA SER A 140 22.93 -5.92 -15.96
C SER A 140 23.36 -4.50 -15.59
N ASN A 141 24.29 -4.35 -14.65
CA ASN A 141 24.74 -3.01 -14.21
C ASN A 141 25.62 -2.31 -15.24
N VAL A 142 26.40 -3.05 -16.03
CA VAL A 142 27.23 -2.47 -17.11
C VAL A 142 26.40 -2.03 -18.32
N ALA A 143 25.28 -2.72 -18.60
CA ALA A 143 24.39 -2.37 -19.71
C ALA A 143 23.59 -1.08 -19.47
N VAL A 144 23.27 -0.76 -18.21
CA VAL A 144 22.55 0.46 -17.85
C VAL A 144 23.46 1.69 -17.99
N TYR A 145 24.72 1.59 -17.57
CA TYR A 145 25.68 2.71 -17.66
C TYR A 145 26.14 3.06 -19.08
N SER A 146 26.02 2.14 -20.03
CA SER A 146 26.50 2.36 -21.42
C SER A 146 25.44 2.95 -22.35
N ARG A 147 24.18 3.05 -21.92
CA ARG A 147 23.07 3.55 -22.77
C ARG A 147 22.83 5.06 -22.63
N GLU A 148 23.31 5.70 -21.57
CA GLU A 148 23.06 7.13 -21.31
C GLU A 148 24.06 8.08 -21.99
N THR A 149 25.12 7.60 -22.63
CA THR A 149 26.17 8.49 -23.17
C THR A 149 26.16 8.70 -24.68
N THR A 150 25.15 8.20 -25.43
CA THR A 150 25.20 8.22 -26.90
C THR A 150 24.02 8.84 -27.67
N SER A 151 23.07 9.54 -27.04
CA SER A 151 22.08 10.33 -27.80
C SER A 151 22.10 11.82 -27.45
N ASN A 152 23.20 12.47 -27.83
CA ASN A 152 23.22 13.92 -28.04
C ASN A 152 22.72 14.21 -29.46
N ASP A 153 21.40 14.24 -29.64
CA ASP A 153 20.75 14.91 -30.78
C ASP A 153 19.84 16.00 -30.21
N THR A 154 20.46 17.14 -29.90
CA THR A 154 19.81 18.39 -29.51
C THR A 154 19.20 19.05 -30.73
N SER A 155 18.02 18.57 -31.12
CA SER A 155 17.12 19.25 -32.07
C SER A 155 16.07 20.05 -31.30
N SER A 156 16.32 21.35 -31.21
CA SER A 156 15.44 22.44 -30.80
C SER A 156 13.94 22.15 -30.74
N THR A 157 13.44 21.87 -29.53
CA THR A 157 12.07 22.19 -29.10
C THR A 157 12.15 23.32 -28.07
N GLU A 158 12.43 24.53 -28.55
CA GLU A 158 12.19 25.74 -27.77
C GLU A 158 10.68 26.01 -27.77
N GLY A 159 10.02 25.76 -26.64
CA GLY A 159 8.66 26.23 -26.41
C GLY A 159 7.84 25.36 -25.47
N TYR A 160 7.27 26.02 -24.47
CA TYR A 160 6.11 25.61 -23.65
C TYR A 160 6.36 24.91 -22.31
N LEU A 161 7.40 25.27 -21.57
CA LEU A 161 7.31 25.20 -20.11
C LEU A 161 7.68 26.57 -19.57
N SER A 162 6.73 27.22 -18.92
CA SER A 162 7.00 28.43 -18.16
C SER A 162 7.88 28.10 -16.97
N ASP A 163 8.66 29.05 -16.45
CA ASP A 163 9.50 28.81 -15.27
C ASP A 163 8.70 28.26 -14.07
N SER A 164 7.40 28.58 -13.97
CA SER A 164 6.52 27.98 -12.95
C SER A 164 6.19 26.51 -13.19
N ASP A 165 6.20 26.03 -14.43
CA ASP A 165 5.98 24.62 -14.73
C ASP A 165 7.21 23.78 -14.37
N LEU A 166 8.41 24.36 -14.47
CA LEU A 166 9.66 23.72 -14.04
C LEU A 166 9.71 23.59 -12.52
N ASP A 167 9.26 24.60 -11.76
CA ASP A 167 9.17 24.51 -10.30
C ASP A 167 8.21 23.41 -9.84
N VAL A 168 7.07 23.22 -10.52
CA VAL A 168 6.10 22.15 -10.20
C VAL A 168 6.67 20.77 -10.54
N ILE A 169 7.37 20.63 -11.67
CA ILE A 169 8.02 19.36 -12.03
C ILE A 169 9.14 19.05 -11.03
N GLU A 170 9.93 20.04 -10.61
CA GLU A 170 10.96 19.87 -9.59
C GLU A 170 10.35 19.50 -8.23
N GLU A 171 9.24 20.13 -7.83
CA GLU A 171 8.50 19.78 -6.61
C GLU A 171 7.94 18.35 -6.66
N LEU A 172 7.39 17.92 -7.79
CA LEU A 172 6.90 16.55 -8.00
C LEU A 172 8.02 15.50 -8.08
N CYS A 173 9.21 15.90 -8.53
CA CYS A 173 10.40 15.04 -8.61
C CYS A 173 11.21 15.05 -7.32
N THR A 174 10.98 15.99 -6.39
CA THR A 174 11.56 15.87 -5.06
C THR A 174 10.96 14.65 -4.38
N PRO A 175 11.77 13.70 -3.89
CA PRO A 175 11.26 12.53 -3.20
C PRO A 175 10.56 13.03 -1.94
N THR A 176 9.24 13.18 -2.02
CA THR A 176 8.41 13.42 -0.86
C THR A 176 8.68 12.23 0.06
N LYS A 177 9.24 12.51 1.25
CA LYS A 177 9.35 11.50 2.30
C LYS A 177 7.93 11.12 2.66
N TYR A 178 7.41 10.12 1.98
CA TYR A 178 6.12 9.54 2.26
C TYR A 178 6.25 8.85 3.62
N THR A 179 5.97 9.59 4.69
CA THR A 179 5.90 9.02 6.03
C THR A 179 4.63 8.18 6.08
N SER A 180 4.75 6.93 5.67
CA SER A 180 3.69 5.95 5.85
C SER A 180 3.38 5.87 7.35
N ASN A 181 2.11 6.03 7.70
CA ASN A 181 1.62 5.81 9.06
C ASN A 181 1.45 4.30 9.35
N ASP A 182 1.79 3.42 8.40
CA ASP A 182 1.85 1.99 8.64
C ASP A 182 3.07 1.68 9.54
N PRO A 183 2.87 1.10 10.73
CA PRO A 183 3.97 0.74 11.63
C PRO A 183 4.94 -0.28 11.01
N VAL A 184 4.54 -1.03 9.99
CA VAL A 184 5.43 -1.96 9.27
C VAL A 184 6.39 -1.22 8.34
N ASP A 185 5.92 -0.18 7.66
CA ASP A 185 6.76 0.64 6.79
C ASP A 185 7.78 1.45 7.62
N GLN A 186 7.39 1.89 8.82
CA GLN A 186 8.29 2.58 9.76
C GLN A 186 9.43 1.69 10.28
N LEU A 187 9.30 0.36 10.21
CA LEU A 187 10.38 -0.56 10.59
C LEU A 187 11.49 -0.62 9.54
N LEU A 188 11.21 -0.26 8.29
CA LEU A 188 12.20 -0.28 7.19
C LEU A 188 13.13 0.94 7.23
N ASP A 189 12.70 2.01 7.87
CA ASP A 189 13.45 3.27 8.00
C ASP A 189 14.27 3.37 9.29
N LEU A 190 14.19 2.38 10.20
CA LEU A 190 15.01 2.34 11.41
C LEU A 190 16.44 1.93 11.07
N ASP A 191 17.41 2.66 11.63
CA ASP A 191 18.80 2.24 11.56
C ASP A 191 19.03 0.94 12.35
N ASN A 192 20.08 0.19 12.00
CA ASN A 192 20.35 -1.11 12.61
C ASN A 192 20.52 -1.03 14.13
N ASP A 193 21.03 0.08 14.65
CA ASP A 193 21.27 0.27 16.08
C ASP A 193 19.94 0.41 16.85
N THR A 194 18.99 1.17 16.31
CA THR A 194 17.62 1.27 16.87
C THR A 194 16.87 -0.05 16.78
N LEU A 195 17.09 -0.81 15.71
CA LEU A 195 16.47 -2.11 15.51
C LEU A 195 16.99 -3.15 16.53
N GLU A 196 18.29 -3.14 16.83
CA GLU A 196 18.88 -3.98 17.88
C GLU A 196 18.38 -3.61 19.29
N GLU A 197 18.25 -2.30 19.59
CA GLU A 197 17.70 -1.82 20.86
C GLU A 197 16.24 -2.26 21.04
N LEU A 198 15.44 -2.21 19.97
CA LEU A 198 14.05 -2.64 19.97
C LEU A 198 13.93 -4.16 20.17
N PHE A 199 14.79 -4.96 19.53
CA PHE A 199 14.87 -6.40 19.77
C PHE A 199 15.29 -6.74 21.21
N LYS A 200 16.22 -5.98 21.78
CA LYS A 200 16.64 -6.13 23.17
C LYS A 200 15.48 -5.83 24.13
N GLN A 201 14.74 -4.73 23.89
CA GLN A 201 13.55 -4.39 24.69
C GLN A 201 12.44 -5.44 24.57
N LEU A 202 12.22 -6.02 23.39
CA LEU A 202 11.26 -7.12 23.21
C LEU A 202 11.69 -8.38 23.96
N LYS A 203 12.99 -8.67 24.01
CA LYS A 203 13.55 -9.84 24.71
C LYS A 203 13.46 -9.71 26.23
N ASP A 204 13.54 -8.50 26.75
CA ASP A 204 13.43 -8.23 28.20
C ASP A 204 11.98 -8.14 28.70
N ARG A 205 10.99 -8.04 27.81
CA ARG A 205 9.58 -8.08 28.21
C ARG A 205 9.15 -9.54 28.48
N PRO A 206 8.67 -9.86 29.69
CA PRO A 206 8.17 -11.19 30.02
C PRO A 206 6.77 -11.38 29.42
N ILE A 207 6.68 -11.54 28.11
CA ILE A 207 5.40 -11.70 27.40
C ILE A 207 4.77 -13.07 27.69
N ILE A 208 5.51 -14.01 28.28
CA ILE A 208 4.99 -15.32 28.69
C ILE A 208 5.47 -15.66 30.10
N LYS A 209 4.66 -15.31 31.12
CA LYS A 209 4.69 -16.05 32.39
C LYS A 209 3.82 -17.29 32.20
N SER A 210 4.45 -18.44 31.99
CA SER A 210 3.79 -19.74 32.12
C SER A 210 3.38 -19.94 33.58
N SER A 211 2.08 -19.86 33.86
CA SER A 211 1.47 -20.36 35.10
C SER A 211 1.36 -21.87 35.06
#